data_AF-A0A972Z586-F1
#
_entry.id   AF-A0A972Z586-F1
#
_cell.length_a   1.000
_cell.length_b   1.000
_cell.length_c   1.000
_cell.angle_alpha   90.00
_cell.angle_beta   90.00
_cell.angle_gamma   90.00
#
_symmetry.space_group_name_H-M   'P 1'
#
loop_
_entity.id
_entity.type
_entity.pdbx_description
1 polymer ?
#
loop_
_entity_poly.entity_id
_entity_poly.type
_entity_poly.pdbx_seq_one_letter_code
_entity_poly.pdbx_strand_id
1 'polypeptide(L)'
;MSLSARMIIVLTFVGLLSGSFLATVDLLTKERIELNRQREIEEAILQVVPGTHSSQKLYEEKDLTVYGGKDKKGILIGFAIQASGIGFQGKITLLLGTNPSIKKINSLKVIDQKETPGLGAKINDRESFLKFWDNKDCSNLLTLRKPAVKTQEELGYSEINTVTGATISSEAVLNLVNSSLNRLRQLEKEGELSNEEQDVN
;
A
#
# COMPACT_ATOMS: atom_id res chain seq x y z
N MET A 1 10.37 32.24 -45.84
CA MET A 1 10.51 31.88 -44.41
C MET A 1 11.92 31.36 -44.17
N SER A 2 12.60 31.81 -43.11
CA SER A 2 13.90 31.25 -42.73
C SER A 2 13.75 29.76 -42.38
N LEU A 3 14.81 28.97 -42.59
CA LEU A 3 14.84 27.55 -42.24
C LEU A 3 14.44 27.33 -40.78
N SER A 4 14.89 28.21 -39.89
CA SER A 4 14.56 28.25 -38.47
C SER A 4 13.07 28.46 -38.22
N ALA A 5 12.40 29.37 -38.94
CA ALA A 5 10.96 29.60 -38.77
C ALA A 5 10.11 28.38 -39.16
N ARG A 6 10.51 27.64 -40.21
CA ARG A 6 9.84 26.40 -40.61
C ARG A 6 10.00 25.31 -39.55
N MET A 7 11.20 25.16 -38.99
CA MET A 7 11.46 24.20 -37.92
C MET A 7 10.66 24.49 -36.66
N ILE A 8 10.60 25.76 -36.23
CA ILE A 8 9.81 26.17 -35.06
C ILE A 8 8.33 25.81 -35.25
N ILE A 9 7.74 26.17 -36.39
CA ILE A 9 6.31 25.91 -36.65
C ILE A 9 6.01 24.41 -36.68
N VAL A 10 6.88 23.60 -37.28
CA VAL A 10 6.70 22.14 -37.32
C VAL A 10 6.77 21.54 -35.92
N LEU A 11 7.76 21.91 -35.10
CA LEU A 11 7.84 21.41 -33.71
C LEU A 11 6.65 21.87 -32.86
N THR A 12 6.23 23.13 -32.99
CA THR A 12 5.05 23.62 -32.26
C THR A 12 3.81 22.83 -32.66
N PHE A 13 3.58 22.62 -33.95
CA PHE A 13 2.41 21.89 -34.43
C PHE A 13 2.41 20.43 -33.97
N VAL A 14 3.53 19.73 -34.11
CA VAL A 14 3.67 18.32 -33.68
C VAL A 14 3.51 18.21 -32.16
N GLY A 15 4.10 19.12 -31.40
CA GLY A 15 3.97 19.15 -29.94
C GLY A 15 2.52 19.40 -29.49
N LEU A 16 1.83 20.34 -30.13
CA LEU A 16 0.44 20.66 -29.82
C LEU A 16 -0.48 19.48 -30.17
N LEU A 17 -0.28 18.87 -31.34
CA LEU A 17 -1.04 17.68 -31.75
C LEU A 17 -0.82 16.50 -30.80
N SER A 18 0.43 16.23 -30.42
CA SER A 18 0.79 15.12 -29.53
C SER A 18 0.28 15.34 -28.11
N GLY A 19 0.42 16.56 -27.58
CA GLY A 19 -0.10 16.93 -26.26
C GLY A 19 -1.62 16.87 -26.20
N SER A 20 -2.32 17.33 -27.24
CA SER A 20 -3.78 17.24 -27.35
C SER A 20 -4.26 15.79 -27.36
N PHE A 21 -3.57 14.93 -28.12
CA PHE A 21 -3.89 13.51 -28.18
C PHE A 21 -3.68 12.84 -26.81
N LEU A 22 -2.53 13.06 -26.17
CA LEU A 22 -2.23 12.48 -24.86
C LEU A 22 -3.22 12.94 -23.78
N ALA A 23 -3.57 14.23 -23.76
CA ALA A 23 -4.53 14.79 -22.81
C ALA A 23 -5.94 14.20 -23.00
N THR A 24 -6.36 13.97 -24.25
CA THR A 24 -7.66 13.35 -24.54
C THR A 24 -7.71 11.91 -24.04
N VAL A 25 -6.65 11.13 -24.29
CA VAL A 25 -6.54 9.75 -23.80
C VAL A 25 -6.56 9.71 -22.27
N ASP A 26 -5.80 10.60 -21.62
CA ASP A 26 -5.77 10.72 -20.15
C ASP A 26 -7.16 11.04 -19.58
N LEU A 27 -7.88 12.01 -20.14
CA LEU A 27 -9.24 12.36 -19.69
C LEU A 27 -10.23 11.21 -19.85
N LEU A 28 -10.18 10.48 -20.97
CA LEU A 28 -11.10 9.36 -21.23
C LEU A 28 -10.79 8.12 -20.38
N THR A 29 -9.55 7.96 -19.93
CA THR A 29 -9.11 6.76 -19.17
C THR A 29 -9.12 6.96 -17.66
N LYS A 30 -9.10 8.21 -17.17
CA LYS A 30 -9.12 8.55 -15.73
C LYS A 30 -10.20 7.82 -14.94
N GLU A 31 -11.45 7.83 -15.40
CA GLU A 31 -12.55 7.17 -14.70
C GLU A 31 -12.33 5.66 -14.57
N ARG A 32 -11.82 5.01 -15.63
CA ARG A 32 -11.53 3.57 -15.61
C ARG A 32 -10.36 3.23 -14.70
N ILE A 33 -9.32 4.08 -14.67
CA ILE A 33 -8.17 3.90 -13.79
C ILE A 33 -8.61 3.98 -12.33
N GLU A 34 -9.44 4.98 -11.99
CA GLU A 34 -9.92 5.16 -10.63
C GLU A 34 -10.82 3.99 -10.19
N LEU A 35 -11.73 3.54 -11.06
CA LEU A 35 -12.59 2.41 -10.76
C LEU A 35 -11.80 1.09 -10.61
N ASN A 36 -10.76 0.87 -11.42
CA ASN A 36 -9.87 -0.28 -11.24
C ASN A 36 -9.07 -0.18 -9.94
N ARG A 37 -8.60 1.02 -9.57
CA ARG A 37 -7.88 1.27 -8.32
C ARG A 37 -8.76 0.98 -7.10
N GLN A 38 -10.02 1.41 -7.13
CA GLN A 38 -10.98 1.13 -6.04
C GLN A 38 -11.22 -0.38 -5.89
N ARG A 39 -11.44 -1.08 -7.01
CA ARG A 39 -11.59 -2.55 -7.00
C ARG A 39 -10.34 -3.24 -6.46
N GLU A 40 -9.16 -2.81 -6.87
CA GLU A 40 -7.89 -3.38 -6.38
C GLU A 40 -7.74 -3.17 -4.87
N ILE A 41 -8.12 -2.01 -4.34
CA ILE A 41 -8.13 -1.75 -2.89
C ILE A 41 -9.15 -2.65 -2.19
N GLU A 42 -10.38 -2.76 -2.70
CA GLU A 42 -11.40 -3.63 -2.11
C GLU A 42 -10.96 -5.10 -2.09
N GLU A 43 -10.47 -5.62 -3.21
CA GLU A 43 -9.92 -6.98 -3.30
C GLU A 43 -8.72 -7.18 -2.37
N ALA A 44 -7.85 -6.18 -2.26
CA ALA A 44 -6.72 -6.23 -1.33
C ALA A 44 -7.22 -6.24 0.12
N ILE A 45 -8.26 -5.48 0.49
CA ILE A 45 -8.85 -5.51 1.84
C ILE A 45 -9.36 -6.93 2.17
N LEU A 46 -10.02 -7.60 1.22
CA LEU A 46 -10.47 -8.99 1.39
C LEU A 46 -9.31 -9.97 1.58
N GLN A 47 -8.18 -9.74 0.90
CA GLN A 47 -6.97 -10.55 1.04
C GLN A 47 -6.27 -10.33 2.39
N VAL A 48 -6.28 -9.09 2.91
CA VAL A 48 -5.57 -8.75 4.14
C VAL A 48 -6.38 -8.91 5.41
N VAL A 49 -7.70 -8.82 5.33
CA VAL A 49 -8.62 -9.15 6.42
C VAL A 49 -9.59 -10.24 5.93
N PRO A 50 -9.19 -11.53 5.99
CA PRO A 50 -10.02 -12.64 5.52
C PRO A 50 -11.36 -12.69 6.26
N GLY A 51 -12.44 -12.94 5.51
CA GLY A 51 -13.82 -12.95 6.05
C GLY A 51 -14.53 -11.60 6.01
N THR A 52 -13.87 -10.56 5.49
CA THR A 52 -14.50 -9.24 5.28
C THR A 52 -15.57 -9.38 4.20
N HIS A 53 -16.74 -8.82 4.45
CA HIS A 53 -17.84 -8.72 3.50
C HIS A 53 -18.13 -7.28 3.11
N SER A 54 -17.86 -6.34 4.01
CA SER A 54 -17.96 -4.91 3.77
C SER A 54 -16.79 -4.22 4.44
N SER A 55 -16.18 -3.28 3.72
CA SER A 55 -15.17 -2.39 4.27
C SER A 55 -15.76 -0.99 4.41
N GLN A 56 -15.38 -0.30 5.48
CA GLN A 56 -15.72 1.11 5.68
C GLN A 56 -14.45 1.89 5.93
N LYS A 57 -14.27 3.01 5.24
CA LYS A 57 -13.19 3.95 5.52
C LYS A 57 -13.48 4.61 6.87
N LEU A 58 -12.57 4.45 7.83
CA LEU A 58 -12.70 4.98 9.19
C LEU A 58 -11.86 6.25 9.39
N TYR A 59 -10.72 6.33 8.70
CA TYR A 59 -9.79 7.44 8.83
C TYR A 59 -8.98 7.61 7.55
N GLU A 60 -8.66 8.85 7.18
CA GLU A 60 -7.84 9.18 6.03
C GLU A 60 -6.94 10.39 6.31
N GLU A 61 -5.65 10.20 6.09
CA GLU A 61 -4.63 11.24 6.02
C GLU A 61 -3.80 11.05 4.74
N LYS A 62 -2.93 12.01 4.44
CA LYS A 62 -2.21 12.11 3.16
C LYS A 62 -1.53 10.82 2.68
N ASP A 63 -0.92 10.06 3.59
CA ASP A 63 -0.16 8.84 3.28
C ASP A 63 -0.61 7.62 4.10
N LEU A 64 -1.75 7.71 4.79
CA LEU A 64 -2.33 6.61 5.56
C LEU A 64 -3.86 6.65 5.52
N THR A 65 -4.48 5.52 5.20
CA THR A 65 -5.94 5.36 5.21
C THR A 65 -6.28 4.10 5.98
N VAL A 66 -7.25 4.17 6.89
CA VAL A 66 -7.70 3.03 7.68
C VAL A 66 -9.09 2.62 7.23
N TYR A 67 -9.25 1.34 6.95
CA TYR A 67 -10.51 0.69 6.65
C TYR A 67 -10.86 -0.31 7.75
N GLY A 68 -12.10 -0.31 8.24
CA GLY A 68 -12.64 -1.35 9.09
C GLY A 68 -13.26 -2.47 8.24
N GLY A 69 -12.76 -3.69 8.39
CA GLY A 69 -13.34 -4.88 7.76
C GLY A 69 -14.44 -5.47 8.63
N LYS A 70 -15.66 -5.58 8.10
CA LYS A 70 -16.84 -6.12 8.78
C LYS A 70 -17.28 -7.45 8.15
N ASP A 71 -17.75 -8.38 8.99
CA ASP A 71 -18.34 -9.65 8.52
C ASP A 71 -19.78 -9.47 7.99
N LYS A 72 -20.45 -10.57 7.59
CA LYS A 72 -21.86 -10.54 7.13
C LYS A 72 -22.84 -10.00 8.17
N LYS A 73 -22.49 -10.03 9.45
CA LYS A 73 -23.31 -9.58 10.58
C LYS A 73 -22.99 -8.12 10.96
N GLY A 74 -22.07 -7.46 10.25
CA GLY A 74 -21.63 -6.11 10.55
C GLY A 74 -20.61 -6.02 11.68
N ILE A 75 -20.07 -7.15 12.16
CA ILE A 75 -19.09 -7.20 13.25
C ILE A 75 -17.70 -6.88 12.69
N LEU A 76 -16.98 -5.97 13.35
CA LEU A 76 -15.60 -5.65 13.00
C LEU A 76 -14.70 -6.87 13.24
N ILE A 77 -14.06 -7.37 12.19
CA ILE A 77 -13.16 -8.53 12.22
C ILE A 77 -11.68 -8.17 11.98
N GLY A 78 -11.39 -6.90 11.66
CA GLY A 78 -10.02 -6.40 11.55
C GLY A 78 -9.95 -5.01 10.92
N PHE A 79 -8.73 -4.48 10.86
CA PHE A 79 -8.44 -3.22 10.17
C PHE A 79 -7.53 -3.48 8.97
N ALA A 80 -7.82 -2.84 7.84
CA ALA A 80 -6.93 -2.77 6.70
C ALA A 80 -6.36 -1.35 6.61
N ILE A 81 -5.04 -1.21 6.73
CA ILE A 81 -4.35 0.07 6.72
C ILE A 81 -3.62 0.20 5.40
N GLN A 82 -4.04 1.14 4.57
CA GLN A 82 -3.29 1.55 3.39
C GLN A 82 -2.26 2.56 3.84
N ALA A 83 -0.98 2.26 3.68
CA ALA A 83 0.09 3.16 4.05
C ALA A 83 1.05 3.34 2.87
N SER A 84 1.56 4.55 2.71
CA SER A 84 2.56 4.84 1.69
C SER A 84 3.82 5.47 2.27
N GLY A 85 4.96 5.12 1.70
CA GLY A 85 6.27 5.61 2.14
C GLY A 85 7.28 5.65 1.00
N ILE A 86 8.45 6.23 1.29
CA ILE A 86 9.56 6.31 0.34
C ILE A 86 10.39 5.03 0.47
N GLY A 87 10.54 4.31 -0.66
CA GLY A 87 11.43 3.17 -0.83
C GLY A 87 12.84 3.58 -1.24
N PHE A 88 13.55 2.69 -1.95
CA PHE A 88 14.89 2.99 -2.47
C PHE A 88 14.82 3.84 -3.74
N GLN A 89 13.94 3.49 -4.69
CA GLN A 89 13.79 4.21 -5.96
C GLN A 89 12.56 5.11 -6.01
N GLY A 90 11.51 4.80 -5.26
CA GLY A 90 10.29 5.60 -5.29
C GLY A 90 9.27 5.22 -4.23
N LYS A 91 8.04 5.71 -4.41
CA LYS A 91 6.94 5.48 -3.48
C LYS A 91 6.57 3.99 -3.46
N ILE A 92 6.36 3.45 -2.25
CA ILE A 92 5.79 2.14 -1.99
C ILE A 92 4.44 2.38 -1.30
N THR A 93 3.39 1.75 -1.79
CA THR A 93 2.06 1.73 -1.16
C THR A 93 1.71 0.29 -0.82
N LEU A 94 1.42 0.05 0.45
CA LEU A 94 1.04 -1.26 0.97
C LEU A 94 -0.31 -1.20 1.66
N LEU A 95 -0.93 -2.36 1.78
CA LEU A 95 -2.11 -2.60 2.57
C LEU A 95 -1.78 -3.64 3.64
N LEU A 96 -1.93 -3.25 4.90
CA LEU A 96 -1.66 -4.07 6.06
C LEU A 96 -2.98 -4.50 6.70
N GLY A 97 -3.21 -5.80 6.83
CA GLY A 97 -4.37 -6.33 7.55
C GLY A 97 -4.02 -6.70 8.98
N THR A 98 -4.81 -6.24 9.94
CA THR A 98 -4.66 -6.57 11.37
C THR A 98 -5.93 -7.18 11.94
N ASN A 99 -5.78 -7.88 13.06
CA ASN A 99 -6.92 -8.28 13.88
C ASN A 99 -7.54 -7.07 14.62
N PRO A 100 -8.78 -7.18 15.15
CA PRO A 100 -9.45 -6.05 15.80
C PRO A 100 -8.68 -5.49 17.01
N SER A 101 -7.85 -6.31 17.66
CA SER A 101 -7.06 -5.88 18.82
C SER A 101 -5.68 -5.31 18.46
N ILE A 102 -5.32 -5.21 17.18
CA ILE A 102 -4.03 -4.66 16.70
C ILE A 102 -2.80 -5.33 17.37
N LYS A 103 -2.90 -6.65 17.60
CA LYS A 103 -1.84 -7.48 18.18
C LYS A 103 -1.24 -8.44 17.15
N LYS A 104 -1.96 -8.68 16.07
CA LYS A 104 -1.59 -9.64 15.04
C LYS A 104 -1.82 -9.05 13.65
N ILE A 105 -0.82 -9.21 12.80
CA ILE A 105 -0.91 -8.98 11.37
C ILE A 105 -1.51 -10.24 10.75
N ASN A 106 -2.60 -10.08 10.01
CA ASN A 106 -3.22 -11.16 9.28
C ASN A 106 -2.41 -11.46 8.00
N SER A 107 -2.20 -10.43 7.18
CA SER A 107 -1.28 -10.47 6.04
C SER A 107 -0.92 -9.06 5.55
N LEU A 108 0.03 -9.00 4.62
CA LEU A 108 0.51 -7.79 3.98
C LEU A 108 0.39 -7.92 2.45
N LYS A 109 -0.06 -6.85 1.80
CA LYS A 109 -0.13 -6.73 0.33
C LYS A 109 0.59 -5.46 -0.12
N VAL A 110 1.40 -5.53 -1.16
CA VAL A 110 1.91 -4.32 -1.83
C VAL A 110 0.96 -4.00 -2.98
N ILE A 111 0.40 -2.78 -2.98
CA ILE A 111 -0.53 -2.29 -4.02
C ILE A 111 0.28 -1.63 -5.14
N ASP A 112 1.22 -0.77 -4.79
CA ASP A 112 2.01 0.00 -5.75
C ASP A 112 3.46 0.10 -5.29
N GLN A 113 4.40 0.02 -6.23
CA GLN A 113 5.83 0.17 -5.97
C GLN A 113 6.56 0.64 -7.22
N LYS A 114 7.63 1.42 -7.02
CA LYS A 114 8.54 1.89 -8.09
C LYS A 114 9.96 1.38 -7.95
N GLU A 115 10.13 0.21 -7.33
CA GLU A 115 11.42 -0.40 -7.04
C GLU A 115 11.99 -1.19 -8.23
N THR A 116 13.32 -1.40 -8.22
CA THR A 116 14.02 -2.08 -9.33
C THR A 116 13.51 -3.51 -9.52
N PRO A 117 13.04 -3.89 -10.73
CA PRO A 117 12.69 -5.26 -11.06
C PRO A 117 13.83 -6.24 -10.76
N GLY A 118 13.53 -7.36 -10.12
CA GLY A 118 14.51 -8.40 -9.76
C GLY A 118 15.34 -8.15 -8.49
N LEU A 119 15.37 -6.92 -7.97
CA LEU A 119 15.95 -6.57 -6.66
C LEU A 119 14.86 -6.14 -5.69
N GLY A 120 14.61 -4.82 -5.57
CA GLY A 120 13.65 -4.24 -4.62
C GLY A 120 12.21 -4.62 -4.90
N ALA A 121 11.88 -4.92 -6.17
CA ALA A 121 10.54 -5.33 -6.53
C ALA A 121 10.09 -6.66 -5.90
N LYS A 122 11.02 -7.44 -5.34
CA LYS A 122 10.74 -8.68 -4.61
C LYS A 122 10.01 -8.45 -3.28
N ILE A 123 9.87 -7.22 -2.81
CA ILE A 123 8.99 -6.93 -1.65
C ILE A 123 7.52 -7.28 -1.94
N ASN A 124 7.11 -7.38 -3.21
CA ASN A 124 5.77 -7.84 -3.60
C ASN A 124 5.71 -9.37 -3.84
N ASP A 125 6.81 -10.09 -3.66
CA ASP A 125 6.82 -11.54 -3.86
C ASP A 125 6.32 -12.27 -2.61
N ARG A 126 5.28 -13.09 -2.80
CA ARG A 126 4.69 -13.87 -1.73
C ARG A 126 5.60 -14.98 -1.23
N GLU A 127 6.35 -15.63 -2.11
CA GLU A 127 7.18 -16.77 -1.72
C GLU A 127 8.44 -16.36 -0.97
N SER A 128 9.00 -15.21 -1.29
CA SER A 128 10.27 -14.75 -0.72
C SER A 128 10.13 -13.70 0.38
N PHE A 129 9.02 -12.96 0.45
CA PHE A 129 8.87 -11.87 1.42
C PHE A 129 7.51 -11.82 2.11
N LEU A 130 6.40 -11.70 1.36
CA LEU A 130 5.09 -11.40 1.98
C LEU A 130 4.59 -12.50 2.92
N LYS A 131 4.86 -13.79 2.63
CA LYS A 131 4.44 -14.88 3.52
C LYS A 131 4.96 -14.74 4.95
N PHE A 132 6.12 -14.12 5.14
CA PHE A 132 6.72 -13.96 6.47
C PHE A 132 6.00 -12.92 7.33
N TRP A 133 5.08 -12.14 6.76
CA TRP A 133 4.23 -11.20 7.48
C TRP A 133 2.91 -11.83 7.93
N ASP A 134 2.52 -12.96 7.32
CA ASP A 134 1.25 -13.62 7.62
C ASP A 134 1.25 -14.13 9.06
N ASN A 135 0.17 -13.85 9.78
CA ASN A 135 -0.05 -14.25 11.16
C ASN A 135 1.00 -13.79 12.18
N LYS A 136 1.76 -12.72 11.90
CA LYS A 136 2.81 -12.23 12.80
C LYS A 136 2.26 -11.46 13.99
N ASP A 137 2.84 -11.70 15.18
CA ASP A 137 2.58 -10.86 16.35
C ASP A 137 3.23 -9.50 16.12
N CYS A 138 2.43 -8.45 16.22
CA CYS A 138 2.88 -7.07 16.11
C CYS A 138 2.74 -6.32 17.42
N SER A 139 2.51 -7.00 18.55
CA SER A 139 2.37 -6.37 19.88
C SER A 139 3.60 -5.52 20.21
N ASN A 140 4.78 -5.96 19.78
CA ASN A 140 6.03 -5.21 19.83
C ASN A 140 6.45 -4.71 18.44
N LEU A 141 7.41 -3.78 18.40
CA LEU A 141 8.01 -3.32 17.15
C LEU A 141 8.64 -4.49 16.40
N LEU A 142 8.32 -4.60 15.12
CA LEU A 142 8.92 -5.58 14.24
C LEU A 142 10.34 -5.17 13.88
N THR A 143 11.21 -6.15 13.69
CA THR A 143 12.59 -5.95 13.27
C THR A 143 12.93 -6.81 12.06
N LEU A 144 13.90 -6.37 11.29
CA LEU A 144 14.41 -7.13 10.15
C LEU A 144 15.53 -8.05 10.60
N ARG A 145 15.41 -9.32 10.23
CA ARG A 145 16.46 -10.32 10.44
C ARG A 145 17.41 -10.38 9.26
N LYS A 146 18.71 -10.32 9.59
CA LYS A 146 19.84 -10.51 8.66
C LYS A 146 20.79 -11.55 9.28
N PRO A 147 21.16 -12.65 8.58
CA PRO A 147 20.70 -13.07 7.26
C PRO A 147 19.24 -13.56 7.28
N ALA A 148 18.60 -13.55 6.11
CA ALA A 148 17.26 -14.10 5.94
C ALA A 148 17.28 -15.63 6.14
N VAL A 149 16.24 -16.15 6.81
CA VAL A 149 16.03 -17.58 7.04
C VAL A 149 15.03 -18.17 6.06
N LYS A 150 15.02 -19.49 5.93
CA LYS A 150 14.18 -20.18 4.94
C LYS A 150 12.74 -20.35 5.42
N THR A 151 12.56 -20.52 6.73
CA THR A 151 11.28 -20.88 7.34
C THR A 151 10.82 -19.82 8.34
N GLN A 152 9.51 -19.74 8.58
CA GLN A 152 8.94 -18.74 9.49
C GLN A 152 9.17 -19.11 10.95
N GLU A 153 9.35 -20.40 11.23
CA GLU A 153 9.62 -20.99 12.54
C GLU A 153 11.02 -20.61 13.05
N GLU A 154 11.96 -20.37 12.13
CA GLU A 154 13.28 -19.88 12.49
C GLU A 154 13.24 -18.43 12.97
N LEU A 155 12.29 -17.61 12.50
CA LEU A 155 12.16 -16.19 12.86
C LEU A 155 11.74 -16.01 14.31
N GLY A 156 12.35 -15.05 15.00
CA GLY A 156 11.83 -14.56 16.27
C GLY A 156 10.40 -14.04 16.15
N TYR A 157 9.72 -13.93 17.29
CA TYR A 157 8.31 -13.52 17.36
C TYR A 157 8.00 -12.22 16.62
N SER A 158 8.92 -11.25 16.68
CA SER A 158 8.81 -9.94 16.03
C SER A 158 9.80 -9.75 14.88
N GLU A 159 10.39 -10.84 14.37
CA GLU A 159 11.36 -10.77 13.26
C GLU A 159 10.69 -11.07 11.92
N ILE A 160 11.12 -10.32 10.91
CA ILE A 160 10.77 -10.48 9.50
C ILE A 160 12.03 -10.60 8.66
N ASN A 161 12.00 -11.45 7.63
CA ASN A 161 13.14 -11.59 6.72
C ASN A 161 13.39 -10.34 5.89
N THR A 162 14.66 -10.03 5.64
CA THR A 162 15.05 -9.08 4.59
C THR A 162 15.06 -9.73 3.22
N VAL A 163 14.78 -8.95 2.16
CA VAL A 163 15.08 -9.36 0.79
C VAL A 163 16.58 -9.22 0.53
N THR A 164 17.26 -10.32 0.21
CA THR A 164 18.68 -10.32 -0.14
C THR A 164 18.96 -9.40 -1.34
N GLY A 165 19.87 -8.44 -1.17
CA GLY A 165 20.22 -7.46 -2.20
C GLY A 165 19.27 -6.26 -2.28
N ALA A 166 18.21 -6.20 -1.46
CA ALA A 166 17.26 -5.09 -1.40
C ALA A 166 16.95 -4.68 0.05
N THR A 167 18.01 -4.41 0.80
CA THR A 167 17.94 -4.05 2.22
C THR A 167 17.15 -2.76 2.46
N ILE A 168 17.38 -1.71 1.65
CA ILE A 168 16.69 -0.42 1.81
C ILE A 168 15.19 -0.56 1.55
N SER A 169 14.80 -1.30 0.50
CA SER A 169 13.39 -1.56 0.20
C SER A 169 12.71 -2.37 1.31
N SER A 170 13.42 -3.34 1.89
CA SER A 170 12.93 -4.13 3.03
C SER A 170 12.74 -3.25 4.28
N GLU A 171 13.71 -2.38 4.57
CA GLU A 171 13.65 -1.43 5.69
C GLU A 171 12.53 -0.41 5.51
N ALA A 172 12.29 0.05 4.29
CA ALA A 172 11.17 0.94 3.97
C ALA A 172 9.83 0.27 4.30
N VAL A 173 9.62 -0.99 3.90
CA VAL A 173 8.40 -1.73 4.25
C VAL A 173 8.27 -1.92 5.76
N LEU A 174 9.35 -2.31 6.44
CA LEU A 174 9.34 -2.46 7.90
C LEU A 174 8.93 -1.16 8.61
N ASN A 175 9.57 -0.05 8.24
CA ASN A 175 9.31 1.25 8.83
C ASN A 175 7.88 1.70 8.57
N LEU A 176 7.36 1.46 7.36
CA LEU A 176 6.00 1.78 6.99
C LEU A 176 4.97 0.96 7.77
N VAL A 177 5.22 -0.34 7.99
CA VAL A 177 4.37 -1.19 8.83
C VAL A 177 4.42 -0.76 10.30
N ASN A 178 5.61 -0.54 10.86
CA ASN A 178 5.74 -0.13 12.26
C ASN A 178 5.10 1.24 12.53
N SER A 179 5.32 2.22 11.63
CA SER A 179 4.71 3.55 11.76
C SER A 179 3.19 3.51 11.63
N SER A 180 2.66 2.77 10.65
CA SER A 180 1.21 2.63 10.47
C SER A 180 0.53 1.92 11.64
N LEU A 181 1.14 0.89 12.21
CA LEU A 181 0.65 0.22 13.43
C LEU A 181 0.65 1.16 14.64
N ASN A 182 1.71 1.95 14.81
CA ASN A 182 1.78 2.93 15.89
C ASN A 182 0.72 4.03 15.74
N ARG A 183 0.51 4.53 14.51
CA ARG A 183 -0.54 5.52 14.22
C ARG A 183 -1.91 4.92 14.47
N LEU A 184 -2.19 3.69 14.03
CA LEU A 184 -3.48 3.04 14.28
C LEU A 184 -3.77 2.88 15.77
N ARG A 185 -2.77 2.47 16.57
CA ARG A 185 -2.90 2.37 18.03
C ARG A 185 -3.16 3.72 18.69
N GLN A 186 -2.61 4.79 18.14
CA GLN A 186 -2.85 6.13 18.63
C GLN A 186 -4.30 6.54 18.31
N LEU A 187 -4.76 6.34 17.08
CA LEU A 187 -6.14 6.63 16.65
C LEU A 187 -7.17 5.83 17.46
N GLU A 188 -6.89 4.57 17.77
CA GLU A 188 -7.75 3.74 18.63
C GLU A 188 -7.86 4.31 20.05
N LYS A 189 -6.74 4.78 20.61
CA LYS A 189 -6.72 5.43 21.95
C LYS A 189 -7.43 6.79 21.95
N GLU A 190 -7.34 7.52 20.84
CA GLU A 190 -7.97 8.82 20.64
C GLU A 190 -9.48 8.69 20.34
N GLY A 191 -9.96 7.49 19.99
CA GLY A 191 -11.36 7.23 19.64
C GLY A 191 -11.73 7.64 18.20
N GLU A 192 -10.76 8.08 17.41
CA GLU A 192 -10.97 8.60 16.04
C GLU A 192 -11.31 7.51 15.01
N LEU A 193 -11.21 6.24 15.37
CA LEU A 193 -11.63 5.10 14.53
C LEU A 193 -13.16 4.91 14.48
N SER A 194 -13.92 5.80 15.12
CA SER A 194 -15.38 5.78 15.20
C SER A 194 -16.02 7.06 14.63
N ASN A 195 -15.61 7.47 13.43
CA ASN A 195 -16.40 8.47 12.73
C ASN A 195 -17.61 7.80 12.05
N GLU A 196 -18.75 7.91 12.74
CA GLU A 196 -20.05 8.13 12.11
C GLU A 196 -19.89 9.12 10.95
N GLU A 197 -20.55 8.79 9.83
CA GLU A 197 -20.90 9.65 8.70
C GLU A 197 -20.39 11.11 8.79
N GLN A 198 -19.32 11.42 8.07
CA GLN A 198 -19.20 12.74 7.45
C GLN A 198 -19.72 12.64 6.02
N ASP A 199 -21.04 12.64 5.91
CA ASP A 199 -21.69 13.36 4.82
C ASP A 199 -21.40 14.87 5.00
N VAL A 200 -21.39 15.60 3.87
CA VAL A 200 -21.22 17.04 3.62
C VAL A 200 -19.95 17.26 2.79
N ASN A 201 -20.00 17.51 1.47
CA ASN A 201 -20.93 18.33 0.70
C ASN A 201 -20.86 17.97 -0.79
#